data_AF-A0A970UR84-F1
#
_entry.id   AF-A0A970UR84-F1
#
_cell.length_a   1.000
_cell.length_b   1.000
_cell.length_c   1.000
_cell.angle_alpha   90.00
_cell.angle_beta   90.00
_cell.angle_gamma   90.00
#
_symmetry.space_group_name_H-M   'P 1'
#
loop_
_entity.id
_entity.type
_entity.pdbx_description
1 polymer ?
#
loop_
_entity_poly.entity_id
_entity_poly.type
_entity_poly.pdbx_seq_one_letter_code
_entity_poly.pdbx_strand_id
1 'polypeptide(L)'
;AVQYLIDRDGDLDGILEGSQPNTLDASWYGKISFISSLYIAALRAGEAMARERGDQGFARTCSGIAQKGARNIRELFNGEFFIQLEDPEHQDVIGVGTGCYIDQLFGQTWAHWVSLGHIFDRGMQLVALRSLYRYNFVPDVGPFRRHFTAGRWYAMAGDGGLLMCTWPKGGKRDQWEEQWQFMYFNECMSGFEWQAAAHMIFEGIDQPDLLQNGLVVSRAIHDRYNARLRNPYNEIECSDHYARAMASYGVFQAISGFFCHGPQGIIGFDPRLTPQDFKCAFVGPEGWGSWSQKSENQFEARLETKYGRVSLREINLRIPAKYSRRKLEVTINGEVMPHKIEGDHNGLMAVRFARTDVKELRISG
;
A
#
# COMPACT_ATOMS: atom_id res chain seq x y z
N ALA A 1 21.04 4.85 5.03
CA ALA A 1 20.07 4.31 4.05
C ALA A 1 19.59 5.40 3.08
N VAL A 2 18.80 6.38 3.52
CA VAL A 2 18.29 7.45 2.61
C VAL A 2 19.45 8.21 1.92
N GLN A 3 20.50 8.60 2.65
CA GLN A 3 21.66 9.24 2.03
C GLN A 3 22.31 8.37 0.94
N TYR A 4 22.43 7.06 1.17
CA TYR A 4 22.97 6.15 0.16
C TYR A 4 22.14 6.15 -1.13
N LEU A 5 20.80 6.25 -1.03
CA LEU A 5 19.93 6.36 -2.20
C LEU A 5 20.10 7.71 -2.91
N ILE A 6 20.24 8.80 -2.14
CA ILE A 6 20.53 10.14 -2.67
C ILE A 6 21.84 10.14 -3.46
N ASP A 7 22.86 9.43 -2.98
CA ASP A 7 24.15 9.31 -3.67
C ASP A 7 24.06 8.47 -4.98
N ARG A 8 22.91 7.84 -5.27
CA ARG A 8 22.61 7.11 -6.53
C ARG A 8 21.69 7.89 -7.48
N ASP A 9 21.28 9.09 -7.09
CA ASP A 9 20.46 10.03 -7.85
C ASP A 9 21.38 11.18 -8.29
N GLY A 10 22.09 10.99 -9.41
CA GLY A 10 23.26 11.78 -9.78
C GLY A 10 22.97 13.27 -9.97
N ASP A 11 21.79 13.61 -10.48
CA ASP A 11 21.32 14.99 -10.71
C ASP A 11 20.31 15.48 -9.66
N LEU A 12 20.01 14.65 -8.65
CA LEU A 12 19.09 14.92 -7.55
C LEU A 12 17.70 15.28 -8.06
N ASP A 13 17.24 14.59 -9.10
CA ASP A 13 15.94 14.78 -9.74
C ASP A 13 14.83 13.87 -9.17
N GLY A 14 15.20 12.93 -8.31
CA GLY A 14 14.30 11.98 -7.67
C GLY A 14 14.03 10.70 -8.48
N ILE A 15 14.81 10.44 -9.53
CA ILE A 15 14.85 9.21 -10.31
C ILE A 15 16.23 8.58 -10.16
N LEU A 16 16.29 7.28 -9.88
CA LEU A 16 17.57 6.58 -9.73
C LEU A 16 18.19 6.26 -11.09
N GLU A 17 19.52 6.32 -11.16
CA GLU A 17 20.30 6.09 -12.37
C GLU A 17 21.17 4.83 -12.28
N GLY A 18 21.63 4.35 -13.45
CA GLY A 18 22.51 3.20 -13.55
C GLY A 18 21.86 1.88 -13.14
N SER A 19 22.69 0.95 -12.65
CA SER A 19 22.26 -0.39 -12.23
C SER A 19 21.36 -0.31 -11.01
N GLN A 20 20.13 -0.80 -11.14
CA GLN A 20 19.13 -0.83 -10.06
C GLN A 20 18.76 -2.29 -9.70
N PRO A 21 19.46 -2.90 -8.72
CA PRO A 21 19.16 -4.23 -8.23
C PRO A 21 17.75 -4.31 -7.64
N ASN A 22 17.04 -5.40 -7.92
CA ASN A 22 15.69 -5.61 -7.44
C ASN A 22 15.40 -7.05 -7.04
N THR A 23 14.22 -7.27 -6.45
CA THR A 23 13.81 -8.55 -5.87
C THR A 23 13.55 -9.66 -6.88
N LEU A 24 13.60 -9.39 -8.19
CA LEU A 24 13.51 -10.42 -9.24
C LEU A 24 14.92 -10.90 -9.66
N ASP A 25 15.88 -10.85 -8.73
CA ASP A 25 17.27 -11.31 -8.88
C ASP A 25 17.96 -10.78 -10.14
N ALA A 26 17.67 -9.53 -10.48
CA ALA A 26 18.22 -8.82 -11.61
C ALA A 26 18.56 -7.38 -11.20
N SER A 27 19.45 -6.76 -11.97
CA SER A 27 19.56 -5.32 -12.03
C SER A 27 18.89 -4.84 -13.30
N TRP A 28 18.00 -3.87 -13.18
CA TRP A 28 17.38 -3.21 -14.32
C TRP A 28 18.02 -1.83 -14.53
N TYR A 29 17.87 -1.29 -15.73
CA TYR A 29 18.50 -0.04 -16.15
C TYR A 29 17.48 0.92 -16.76
N GLY A 30 17.81 2.21 -16.77
CA GLY A 30 16.93 3.28 -17.24
C GLY A 30 15.98 3.79 -16.17
N LYS A 31 14.93 4.51 -16.56
CA LYS A 31 13.97 5.09 -15.61
C LYS A 31 12.86 4.10 -15.30
N ILE A 32 12.81 3.61 -14.07
CA ILE A 32 11.92 2.52 -13.66
C ILE A 32 10.89 3.02 -12.65
N SER A 33 9.60 2.92 -12.97
CA SER A 33 8.51 3.46 -12.16
C SER A 33 8.47 2.93 -10.74
N PHE A 34 8.56 1.61 -10.54
CA PHE A 34 8.44 1.04 -9.20
C PHE A 34 9.60 1.46 -8.29
N ILE A 35 10.84 1.41 -8.79
CA ILE A 35 12.04 1.77 -8.02
C ILE A 35 12.03 3.27 -7.71
N SER A 36 11.67 4.10 -8.70
CA SER A 36 11.51 5.55 -8.51
C SER A 36 10.43 5.85 -7.46
N SER A 37 9.29 5.15 -7.51
CA SER A 37 8.22 5.34 -6.52
C SER A 37 8.67 4.98 -5.10
N LEU A 38 9.43 3.89 -4.94
CA LEU A 38 10.00 3.48 -3.66
C LEU A 38 11.03 4.49 -3.14
N TYR A 39 11.87 5.03 -4.02
CA TYR A 39 12.84 6.06 -3.66
C TYR A 39 12.15 7.35 -3.19
N ILE A 40 11.12 7.82 -3.91
CA ILE A 40 10.30 8.96 -3.49
C ILE A 40 9.66 8.69 -2.12
N ALA A 41 9.09 7.49 -1.90
CA ALA A 41 8.54 7.11 -0.60
C ALA A 41 9.61 7.12 0.52
N ALA A 42 10.82 6.63 0.25
CA ALA A 42 11.93 6.63 1.19
C ALA A 42 12.40 8.06 1.53
N LEU A 43 12.43 8.97 0.55
CA LEU A 43 12.72 10.39 0.78
C LEU A 43 11.63 11.04 1.64
N ARG A 44 10.35 10.74 1.39
CA ARG A 44 9.24 11.25 2.22
C ARG A 44 9.27 10.74 3.65
N ALA A 45 9.60 9.46 3.83
CA ALA A 45 9.83 8.89 5.16
C ALA A 45 11.03 9.53 5.84
N GLY A 46 12.13 9.75 5.10
CA GLY A 46 13.31 10.47 5.56
C GLY A 46 12.99 11.90 6.00
N GLU A 47 12.19 12.63 5.22
CA GLU A 47 11.67 13.95 5.56
C GLU A 47 10.89 13.93 6.88
N ALA A 48 9.92 13.02 7.03
CA ALA A 48 9.09 12.92 8.22
C ALA A 48 9.93 12.61 9.47
N MET A 49 10.83 11.63 9.39
CA MET A 49 11.74 11.30 10.50
C MET A 49 12.69 12.45 10.84
N ALA A 50 13.24 13.14 9.85
CA ALA A 50 14.13 14.28 10.08
C ALA A 50 13.41 15.42 10.81
N ARG A 51 12.16 15.72 10.43
CA ARG A 51 11.32 16.71 11.12
C ARG A 51 11.08 16.34 12.57
N GLU A 52 10.77 15.08 12.85
CA GLU A 52 10.55 14.57 14.22
C GLU A 52 11.81 14.72 15.10
N ARG A 53 12.99 14.63 14.50
CA ARG A 53 14.28 14.79 15.19
C ARG A 53 14.80 16.22 15.22
N GLY A 54 14.09 17.18 14.61
CA GLY A 54 14.52 18.56 14.51
C GLY A 54 15.61 18.83 13.46
N ASP A 55 15.96 17.85 12.62
CA ASP A 55 16.92 18.02 11.53
C ASP A 55 16.24 18.66 10.31
N GLN A 56 16.10 19.99 10.38
CA GLN A 56 15.48 20.76 9.31
C GLN A 56 16.31 20.80 8.03
N GLY A 57 17.63 20.57 8.11
CA GLY A 57 18.51 20.54 6.95
C GLY A 57 18.21 19.33 6.10
N PHE A 58 18.29 18.14 6.69
CA PHE A 58 18.02 16.90 5.98
C PHE A 58 16.55 16.80 5.54
N ALA A 59 15.61 17.30 6.36
CA ALA A 59 14.20 17.37 5.97
C ALA A 59 13.99 18.16 4.66
N ARG A 60 14.69 19.31 4.50
CA ARG A 60 14.62 20.11 3.26
C ARG A 60 15.25 19.40 2.07
N THR A 61 16.40 18.74 2.26
CA THR A 61 17.04 17.95 1.19
C THR A 61 16.11 16.87 0.68
N CYS A 62 15.58 16.02 1.58
CA CYS A 62 14.65 14.96 1.25
C CYS A 62 13.38 15.49 0.56
N SER A 63 12.78 16.56 1.12
CA SER A 63 11.57 17.17 0.54
C SER A 63 11.83 17.72 -0.87
N GLY A 64 12.96 18.40 -1.08
CA GLY A 64 13.32 18.99 -2.37
C GLY A 64 13.48 17.94 -3.48
N ILE A 65 14.18 16.84 -3.18
CA ILE A 65 14.36 15.73 -4.12
C ILE A 65 13.03 15.02 -4.37
N ALA A 66 12.27 14.69 -3.30
CA ALA A 66 10.97 14.01 -3.43
C ALA A 66 9.98 14.80 -4.30
N GLN A 67 9.98 16.14 -4.19
CA GLN A 67 9.13 17.00 -5.01
C GLN A 67 9.53 17.00 -6.49
N LYS A 68 10.82 16.90 -6.81
CA LYS A 68 11.29 16.72 -8.19
C LYS A 68 10.90 15.34 -8.71
N GLY A 69 11.14 14.28 -7.93
CA GLY A 69 10.77 12.91 -8.30
C GLY A 69 9.27 12.77 -8.56
N ALA A 70 8.43 13.40 -7.74
CA ALA A 70 6.98 13.42 -7.93
C ALA A 70 6.52 14.12 -9.24
N ARG A 71 7.36 15.00 -9.80
CA ARG A 71 7.14 15.59 -11.14
C ARG A 71 7.71 14.70 -12.24
N ASN A 72 8.95 14.22 -12.07
CA ASN A 72 9.68 13.52 -13.11
C ASN A 72 9.15 12.10 -13.36
N ILE A 73 8.64 11.42 -12.33
CA ILE A 73 8.03 10.08 -12.48
C ILE A 73 6.82 10.08 -13.44
N ARG A 74 6.21 11.25 -13.68
CA ARG A 74 5.09 11.40 -14.62
C ARG A 74 5.50 11.12 -16.07
N GLU A 75 6.78 11.30 -16.41
CA GLU A 75 7.32 10.93 -17.73
C GLU A 75 7.14 9.43 -18.02
N LEU A 76 7.09 8.62 -16.96
CA LEU A 76 6.94 7.18 -17.06
C LEU A 76 5.47 6.76 -17.22
N PHE A 77 4.51 7.68 -17.16
CA PHE A 77 3.10 7.38 -17.32
C PHE A 77 2.71 7.42 -18.80
N ASN A 78 2.26 6.29 -19.35
CA ASN A 78 1.91 6.17 -20.78
C ASN A 78 0.46 6.57 -21.12
N GLY A 79 -0.24 7.21 -20.17
CA GLY A 79 -1.67 7.52 -20.26
C GLY A 79 -2.59 6.50 -19.59
N GLU A 80 -2.11 5.28 -19.31
CA GLU A 80 -2.89 4.22 -18.65
C GLU A 80 -2.18 3.60 -17.45
N PHE A 81 -0.86 3.42 -17.52
CA PHE A 81 -0.04 2.81 -16.47
C PHE A 81 1.41 3.30 -16.56
N PHE A 82 2.21 3.04 -15.54
CA PHE A 82 3.61 3.44 -15.51
C PHE A 82 4.53 2.36 -16.08
N ILE A 83 5.49 2.77 -16.91
CA ILE A 83 6.41 1.89 -17.63
C ILE A 83 7.86 2.05 -17.15
N GLN A 84 8.76 1.27 -17.73
CA GLN A 84 10.19 1.52 -17.71
C GLN A 84 10.60 2.18 -19.03
N LEU A 85 11.27 3.33 -18.94
CA LEU A 85 12.03 3.87 -20.08
C LEU A 85 13.40 3.21 -20.06
N GLU A 86 13.65 2.33 -21.03
CA GLU A 86 14.86 1.52 -21.10
C GLU A 86 16.10 2.36 -21.38
N ASP A 87 17.23 1.92 -20.83
CA ASP A 87 18.54 2.49 -21.12
C ASP A 87 19.05 1.98 -22.49
N PRO A 88 19.32 2.88 -23.46
CA PRO A 88 19.86 2.50 -24.76
C PRO A 88 21.20 1.74 -24.70
N GLU A 89 21.99 1.91 -23.63
CA GLU A 89 23.29 1.24 -23.46
C GLU A 89 23.18 -0.17 -22.86
N HIS A 90 22.00 -0.55 -22.34
CA HIS A 90 21.78 -1.81 -21.62
C HIS A 90 20.57 -2.60 -22.17
N GLN A 91 20.37 -2.55 -23.49
CA GLN A 91 19.21 -3.16 -24.14
C GLN A 91 19.18 -4.69 -24.07
N ASP A 92 20.33 -5.33 -23.87
CA ASP A 92 20.51 -6.78 -23.70
C ASP A 92 20.11 -7.26 -22.28
N VAL A 93 19.92 -6.34 -21.34
CA VAL A 93 19.50 -6.65 -19.97
C VAL A 93 17.98 -6.81 -19.88
N ILE A 94 17.54 -7.74 -19.03
CA ILE A 94 16.11 -7.93 -18.74
C ILE A 94 15.49 -6.69 -18.06
N GLY A 95 14.24 -6.42 -18.39
CA GLY A 95 13.42 -5.40 -17.75
C GLY A 95 11.94 -5.64 -18.04
N VAL A 96 11.12 -4.62 -17.78
CA VAL A 96 9.69 -4.62 -18.12
C VAL A 96 9.36 -3.74 -19.32
N GLY A 97 10.21 -2.77 -19.66
CA GLY A 97 10.00 -1.83 -20.76
C GLY A 97 8.59 -1.21 -20.72
N THR A 98 7.85 -1.32 -21.81
CA THR A 98 6.46 -0.85 -21.94
C THR A 98 5.41 -1.72 -21.24
N GLY A 99 5.82 -2.70 -20.43
CA GLY A 99 4.95 -3.63 -19.73
C GLY A 99 4.18 -2.99 -18.57
N CYS A 100 2.97 -3.50 -18.31
CA CYS A 100 2.18 -3.22 -17.12
C CYS A 100 2.67 -4.14 -15.99
N TYR A 101 3.61 -3.63 -15.20
CA TYR A 101 4.21 -4.35 -14.09
C TYR A 101 3.39 -4.18 -12.79
N ILE A 102 3.26 -5.25 -12.01
CA ILE A 102 2.44 -5.29 -10.78
C ILE A 102 2.87 -4.24 -9.75
N ASP A 103 4.18 -4.04 -9.60
CA ASP A 103 4.77 -3.18 -8.59
C ASP A 103 4.89 -1.72 -9.03
N GLN A 104 4.38 -1.33 -10.20
CA GLN A 104 4.55 0.00 -10.80
C GLN A 104 4.21 1.20 -9.87
N LEU A 105 3.48 0.97 -8.77
CA LEU A 105 3.17 1.97 -7.73
C LEU A 105 3.60 1.54 -6.31
N PHE A 106 4.57 0.65 -6.14
CA PHE A 106 4.86 0.02 -4.84
C PHE A 106 5.25 1.03 -3.74
N GLY A 107 5.97 2.10 -4.09
CA GLY A 107 6.29 3.18 -3.15
C GLY A 107 5.04 3.88 -2.59
N GLN A 108 3.98 4.02 -3.39
CA GLN A 108 2.72 4.59 -2.91
C GLN A 108 2.03 3.65 -1.90
N THR A 109 2.13 2.34 -2.08
CA THR A 109 1.62 1.38 -1.10
C THR A 109 2.32 1.51 0.25
N TRP A 110 3.65 1.64 0.23
CA TRP A 110 4.42 1.92 1.44
C TRP A 110 4.01 3.25 2.09
N ALA A 111 3.86 4.31 1.29
CA ALA A 111 3.45 5.61 1.79
C ALA A 111 2.08 5.55 2.50
N HIS A 112 1.15 4.73 2.03
CA HIS A 112 -0.12 4.49 2.72
C HIS A 112 0.07 3.79 4.07
N TRP A 113 0.85 2.70 4.13
CA TRP A 113 1.10 1.97 5.39
C TRP A 113 1.78 2.82 6.45
N VAL A 114 2.65 3.76 6.05
CA VAL A 114 3.31 4.68 7.00
C VAL A 114 2.65 6.06 7.06
N SER A 115 1.42 6.20 6.55
CA SER A 115 0.60 7.41 6.66
C SER A 115 1.27 8.70 6.12
N LEU A 116 2.00 8.60 5.01
CA LEU A 116 2.65 9.72 4.32
C LEU A 116 1.79 10.33 3.19
N GLY A 117 0.58 9.79 2.97
CA GLY A 117 -0.34 10.25 1.93
C GLY A 117 0.14 9.95 0.51
N HIS A 118 -0.32 10.72 -0.46
CA HIS A 118 0.08 10.55 -1.85
C HIS A 118 1.45 11.15 -2.12
N ILE A 119 2.36 10.33 -2.66
CA ILE A 119 3.74 10.73 -2.94
C ILE A 119 3.91 11.40 -4.31
N PHE A 120 2.94 11.25 -5.20
CA PHE A 120 2.83 11.95 -6.48
C PHE A 120 1.36 12.02 -6.94
N ASP A 121 1.12 12.29 -8.22
CA ASP A 121 -0.21 12.52 -8.79
C ASP A 121 -1.18 11.35 -8.55
N ARG A 122 -2.17 11.56 -7.66
CA ARG A 122 -3.20 10.57 -7.34
C ARG A 122 -4.01 10.15 -8.58
N GLY A 123 -4.34 11.09 -9.47
CA GLY A 123 -5.14 10.79 -10.66
C GLY A 123 -4.47 9.72 -11.54
N MET A 124 -3.18 9.87 -11.82
CA MET A 124 -2.38 8.88 -12.55
C MET A 124 -2.31 7.53 -11.82
N GLN A 125 -2.15 7.54 -10.49
CA GLN A 125 -2.13 6.33 -9.67
C GLN A 125 -3.45 5.56 -9.79
N LEU A 126 -4.59 6.24 -9.71
CA LEU A 126 -5.91 5.62 -9.83
C LEU A 126 -6.13 4.99 -11.20
N VAL A 127 -5.70 5.66 -12.27
CA VAL A 127 -5.77 5.10 -13.64
C VAL A 127 -4.86 3.87 -13.77
N ALA A 128 -3.64 3.95 -13.25
CA ALA A 128 -2.68 2.84 -13.25
C ALA A 128 -3.19 1.61 -12.48
N LEU A 129 -3.83 1.78 -11.32
CA LEU A 129 -4.43 0.67 -10.57
C LEU A 129 -5.56 -0.02 -11.35
N ARG A 130 -6.40 0.75 -12.06
CA ARG A 130 -7.45 0.19 -12.92
C ARG A 130 -6.89 -0.56 -14.11
N SER A 131 -5.85 -0.01 -14.74
CA SER A 131 -5.12 -0.66 -15.83
C SER A 131 -4.44 -1.94 -15.35
N LEU A 132 -3.83 -1.93 -14.17
CA LEU A 132 -3.22 -3.11 -13.56
C LEU A 132 -4.26 -4.23 -13.38
N TYR A 133 -5.41 -3.92 -12.79
CA TYR A 133 -6.49 -4.89 -12.67
C TYR A 133 -6.95 -5.38 -14.06
N ARG A 134 -7.19 -4.46 -15.00
CA ARG A 134 -7.66 -4.78 -16.35
C ARG A 134 -6.72 -5.71 -17.13
N TYR A 135 -5.41 -5.45 -17.05
CA TYR A 135 -4.43 -6.13 -17.90
C TYR A 135 -3.76 -7.31 -17.23
N ASN A 136 -3.64 -7.31 -15.90
CA ASN A 136 -2.90 -8.36 -15.19
C ASN A 136 -3.82 -9.33 -14.45
N PHE A 137 -5.07 -8.96 -14.12
CA PHE A 137 -5.97 -9.89 -13.42
C PHE A 137 -6.66 -10.81 -14.41
N VAL A 138 -6.61 -12.11 -14.13
CA VAL A 138 -7.35 -13.14 -14.87
C VAL A 138 -8.17 -13.98 -13.89
N PRO A 139 -9.46 -14.26 -14.19
CA PRO A 139 -10.29 -15.11 -13.35
C PRO A 139 -9.93 -16.60 -13.46
N ASP A 140 -9.20 -16.98 -14.52
CA ASP A 140 -8.63 -18.31 -14.74
C ASP A 140 -7.27 -18.14 -15.43
N VAL A 141 -6.19 -18.59 -14.79
CA VAL A 141 -4.83 -18.54 -15.36
C VAL A 141 -4.57 -19.63 -16.41
N GLY A 142 -5.46 -20.61 -16.57
CA GLY A 142 -5.30 -21.73 -17.50
C GLY A 142 -5.01 -21.34 -18.95
N PRO A 143 -5.77 -20.42 -19.58
CA PRO A 143 -5.47 -19.90 -20.91
C PRO A 143 -4.09 -19.26 -21.04
N PHE A 144 -3.64 -18.53 -20.02
CA PHE A 144 -2.31 -17.93 -19.97
C PHE A 144 -1.23 -19.02 -19.91
N ARG A 145 -1.40 -20.03 -19.05
CA ARG A 145 -0.45 -21.16 -18.86
C ARG A 145 -0.29 -22.05 -20.09
N ARG A 146 -1.29 -22.11 -20.98
CA ARG A 146 -1.16 -22.83 -22.26
C ARG A 146 -0.18 -22.16 -23.23
N HIS A 147 0.01 -20.84 -23.11
CA HIS A 147 0.94 -20.08 -23.95
C HIS A 147 2.30 -19.89 -23.25
N PHE A 148 2.30 -19.69 -21.93
CA PHE A 148 3.50 -19.51 -21.11
C PHE A 148 3.74 -20.73 -20.23
N THR A 149 4.48 -21.70 -20.78
CA THR A 149 4.75 -22.99 -20.12
C THR A 149 6.02 -22.99 -19.28
N ALA A 150 6.96 -22.06 -19.52
CA ALA A 150 8.19 -21.91 -18.75
C ALA A 150 7.94 -21.27 -17.38
N GLY A 151 8.82 -21.55 -16.41
CA GLY A 151 8.76 -21.01 -15.04
C GLY A 151 7.94 -21.86 -14.07
N ARG A 152 7.76 -21.34 -12.85
CA ARG A 152 7.05 -22.05 -11.78
C ARG A 152 5.57 -21.70 -11.80
N TRP A 153 4.73 -22.67 -11.44
CA TRP A 153 3.28 -22.50 -11.49
C TRP A 153 2.74 -22.42 -10.07
N TYR A 154 2.45 -21.21 -9.62
CA TYR A 154 1.81 -20.97 -8.31
C TYR A 154 0.29 -20.93 -8.39
N ALA A 155 -0.25 -20.73 -9.59
CA ALA A 155 -1.67 -20.81 -9.91
C ALA A 155 -1.86 -21.76 -11.12
N MET A 156 -2.90 -22.58 -11.06
CA MET A 156 -3.25 -23.63 -12.03
C MET A 156 -4.52 -23.25 -12.80
N ALA A 157 -4.83 -23.98 -13.87
CA ALA A 157 -6.10 -23.81 -14.57
C ALA A 157 -7.29 -23.91 -13.60
N GLY A 158 -8.19 -22.93 -13.66
CA GLY A 158 -9.31 -22.72 -12.72
C GLY A 158 -9.00 -21.77 -11.56
N ASP A 159 -7.72 -21.49 -11.26
CA ASP A 159 -7.34 -20.49 -10.26
C ASP A 159 -7.36 -19.08 -10.89
N GLY A 160 -7.90 -18.10 -10.17
CA GLY A 160 -7.70 -16.69 -10.49
C GLY A 160 -6.32 -16.19 -10.05
N GLY A 161 -5.82 -15.14 -10.70
CA GLY A 161 -4.55 -14.52 -10.30
C GLY A 161 -4.27 -13.18 -10.95
N LEU A 162 -3.38 -12.42 -10.31
CA LEU A 162 -2.83 -11.17 -10.83
C LEU A 162 -1.39 -11.46 -11.31
N LEU A 163 -1.17 -11.34 -12.62
CA LEU A 163 0.10 -11.65 -13.27
C LEU A 163 1.16 -10.59 -12.97
N MET A 164 2.42 -10.99 -12.83
CA MET A 164 3.52 -10.09 -12.46
C MET A 164 3.78 -9.00 -13.50
N CYS A 165 3.80 -9.32 -14.80
CA CYS A 165 3.92 -8.33 -15.87
C CYS A 165 3.12 -8.77 -17.10
N THR A 166 2.49 -7.83 -17.78
CA THR A 166 1.85 -8.05 -19.08
C THR A 166 2.24 -6.96 -20.07
N TRP A 167 2.18 -7.24 -21.38
CA TRP A 167 2.48 -6.25 -22.43
C TRP A 167 1.26 -6.02 -23.32
N PRO A 168 0.19 -5.39 -22.79
CA PRO A 168 -1.09 -5.27 -23.50
C PRO A 168 -1.01 -4.40 -24.76
N LYS A 169 0.03 -3.58 -24.88
CA LYS A 169 0.31 -2.70 -26.02
C LYS A 169 1.52 -3.18 -26.86
N GLY A 170 2.00 -4.40 -26.62
CA GLY A 170 3.26 -4.89 -27.19
C GLY A 170 4.50 -4.23 -26.55
N GLY A 171 5.65 -4.38 -27.21
CA GLY A 171 6.93 -3.82 -26.76
C GLY A 171 7.74 -4.71 -25.82
N LYS A 172 7.28 -5.94 -25.54
CA LYS A 172 8.12 -6.98 -24.94
C LYS A 172 9.29 -7.28 -25.89
N ARG A 173 10.52 -7.34 -25.38
CA ARG A 173 11.65 -7.86 -26.16
C ARG A 173 11.67 -9.39 -26.15
N ASP A 174 11.83 -10.00 -27.31
CA ASP A 174 11.86 -11.47 -27.40
C ASP A 174 13.12 -12.07 -26.75
N GLN A 175 14.25 -11.38 -26.84
CA GLN A 175 15.50 -11.79 -26.19
C GLN A 175 15.40 -11.90 -24.66
N TRP A 176 14.40 -11.26 -24.02
CA TRP A 176 14.19 -11.42 -22.59
C TRP A 176 13.79 -12.85 -22.24
N GLU A 177 13.14 -13.61 -23.14
CA GLU A 177 12.76 -15.00 -22.89
C GLU A 177 13.95 -15.94 -22.70
N GLU A 178 15.14 -15.55 -23.20
CA GLU A 178 16.39 -16.29 -23.04
C GLU A 178 17.01 -16.07 -21.65
N GLN A 179 16.59 -15.03 -20.93
CA GLN A 179 17.05 -14.71 -19.58
C GLN A 179 16.22 -15.47 -18.54
N TRP A 180 16.88 -16.18 -17.63
CA TRP A 180 16.19 -17.05 -16.66
C TRP A 180 15.21 -16.27 -15.76
N GLN A 181 15.47 -14.99 -15.48
CA GLN A 181 14.58 -14.14 -14.68
C GLN A 181 13.23 -13.87 -15.35
N PHE A 182 13.10 -14.09 -16.66
CA PHE A 182 11.84 -13.91 -17.37
C PHE A 182 10.71 -14.80 -16.85
N MET A 183 11.08 -15.95 -16.26
CA MET A 183 10.14 -16.84 -15.57
C MET A 183 9.31 -16.11 -14.51
N TYR A 184 9.89 -15.12 -13.81
CA TYR A 184 9.19 -14.35 -12.79
C TYR A 184 8.00 -13.56 -13.33
N PHE A 185 8.06 -13.05 -14.56
CA PHE A 185 6.96 -12.28 -15.15
C PHE A 185 5.72 -13.14 -15.43
N ASN A 186 5.92 -14.46 -15.54
CA ASN A 186 4.86 -15.42 -15.82
C ASN A 186 4.27 -16.03 -14.54
N GLU A 187 4.66 -15.59 -13.34
CA GLU A 187 4.21 -16.15 -12.07
C GLU A 187 3.01 -15.38 -11.48
N CYS A 188 2.27 -16.03 -10.57
CA CYS A 188 1.29 -15.39 -9.68
C CYS A 188 1.85 -15.43 -8.25
N MET A 189 2.60 -14.40 -7.87
CA MET A 189 3.32 -14.34 -6.61
C MET A 189 2.47 -13.65 -5.54
N SER A 190 1.96 -14.40 -4.57
CA SER A 190 0.90 -13.89 -3.69
C SER A 190 1.30 -12.65 -2.89
N GLY A 191 2.57 -12.49 -2.53
CA GLY A 191 3.05 -11.29 -1.84
C GLY A 191 2.89 -10.00 -2.67
N PHE A 192 3.10 -10.07 -3.98
CA PHE A 192 2.88 -8.95 -4.90
C PHE A 192 1.38 -8.74 -5.15
N GLU A 193 0.61 -9.83 -5.28
CA GLU A 193 -0.84 -9.76 -5.43
C GLU A 193 -1.49 -9.07 -4.21
N TRP A 194 -1.05 -9.40 -2.99
CA TRP A 194 -1.49 -8.77 -1.75
C TRP A 194 -1.11 -7.30 -1.64
N GLN A 195 0.10 -6.94 -2.06
CA GLN A 195 0.56 -5.55 -2.12
C GLN A 195 -0.34 -4.72 -3.04
N ALA A 196 -0.62 -5.21 -4.26
CA ALA A 196 -1.46 -4.52 -5.21
C ALA A 196 -2.91 -4.42 -4.70
N ALA A 197 -3.45 -5.51 -4.13
CA ALA A 197 -4.78 -5.52 -3.52
C ALA A 197 -4.91 -4.51 -2.38
N ALA A 198 -3.91 -4.44 -1.48
CA ALA A 198 -3.90 -3.48 -0.39
C ALA A 198 -3.92 -2.04 -0.91
N HIS A 199 -3.15 -1.73 -1.96
CA HIS A 199 -3.18 -0.40 -2.58
C HIS A 199 -4.55 -0.06 -3.17
N MET A 200 -5.17 -0.98 -3.92
CA MET A 200 -6.53 -0.77 -4.45
C MET A 200 -7.54 -0.50 -3.32
N ILE A 201 -7.44 -1.20 -2.19
CA ILE A 201 -8.31 -1.01 -1.03
C ILE A 201 -8.04 0.32 -0.32
N PHE A 202 -6.79 0.77 -0.24
CA PHE A 202 -6.46 2.07 0.34
C PHE A 202 -7.20 3.22 -0.36
N GLU A 203 -7.31 3.15 -1.69
CA GLU A 203 -8.06 4.10 -2.52
C GLU A 203 -9.57 3.92 -2.44
N GLY A 204 -10.05 2.81 -1.88
CA GLY A 204 -11.45 2.43 -1.81
C GLY A 204 -12.37 3.37 -1.02
N ILE A 205 -11.81 4.36 -0.33
CA ILE A 205 -12.57 5.34 0.46
C ILE A 205 -13.54 6.16 -0.41
N ASP A 206 -13.13 6.51 -1.62
CA ASP A 206 -13.93 7.22 -2.62
C ASP A 206 -13.91 6.54 -4.01
N GLN A 207 -13.18 5.43 -4.17
CA GLN A 207 -13.11 4.62 -5.39
C GLN A 207 -13.73 3.22 -5.16
N PRO A 208 -15.07 3.08 -5.20
CA PRO A 208 -15.74 1.81 -4.90
C PRO A 208 -15.36 0.67 -5.86
N ASP A 209 -14.99 0.99 -7.11
CA ASP A 209 -14.52 0.01 -8.08
C ASP A 209 -13.13 -0.54 -7.71
N LEU A 210 -12.22 0.30 -7.20
CA LEU A 210 -10.92 -0.16 -6.72
C LEU A 210 -11.05 -0.95 -5.43
N LEU A 211 -11.96 -0.56 -4.53
CA LEU A 211 -12.29 -1.37 -3.36
C LEU A 211 -12.71 -2.78 -3.78
N GLN A 212 -13.63 -2.88 -4.73
CA GLN A 212 -14.10 -4.16 -5.27
C GLN A 212 -12.95 -4.95 -5.92
N ASN A 213 -12.12 -4.31 -6.75
CA ASN A 213 -11.00 -4.97 -7.43
C ASN A 213 -9.99 -5.55 -6.43
N GLY A 214 -9.62 -4.79 -5.40
CA GLY A 214 -8.71 -5.26 -4.35
C GLY A 214 -9.29 -6.44 -3.57
N LEU A 215 -10.60 -6.43 -3.27
CA LEU A 215 -11.28 -7.56 -2.65
C LEU A 215 -11.37 -8.79 -3.57
N VAL A 216 -11.53 -8.60 -4.89
CA VAL A 216 -11.53 -9.69 -5.87
C VAL A 216 -10.15 -10.35 -5.96
N VAL A 217 -9.07 -9.57 -6.04
CA VAL A 217 -7.69 -10.11 -6.02
C VAL A 217 -7.45 -10.89 -4.72
N SER A 218 -7.83 -10.30 -3.58
CA SER A 218 -7.76 -10.96 -2.26
C SER A 218 -8.51 -12.30 -2.23
N ARG A 219 -9.73 -12.32 -2.79
CA ARG A 219 -10.56 -13.52 -2.88
C ARG A 219 -9.92 -14.59 -3.78
N ALA A 220 -9.35 -14.20 -4.92
CA ALA A 220 -8.69 -15.12 -5.83
C ALA A 220 -7.51 -15.85 -5.16
N ILE A 221 -6.71 -15.14 -4.34
CA ILE A 221 -5.64 -15.76 -3.55
C ILE A 221 -6.25 -16.74 -2.52
N HIS A 222 -7.26 -16.33 -1.77
CA HIS A 222 -7.92 -17.21 -0.80
C HIS A 222 -8.54 -18.46 -1.43
N ASP A 223 -9.16 -18.35 -2.61
CA ASP A 223 -9.73 -19.49 -3.34
C ASP A 223 -8.66 -20.45 -3.82
N ARG A 224 -7.54 -19.91 -4.31
CA ARG A 224 -6.37 -20.71 -4.70
C ARG A 224 -5.88 -21.58 -3.54
N TYR A 225 -5.93 -21.07 -2.31
CA TYR A 225 -5.52 -21.79 -1.10
C TYR A 225 -6.68 -22.35 -0.27
N ASN A 226 -7.84 -22.59 -0.90
CA ASN A 226 -8.96 -23.25 -0.24
C ASN A 226 -8.52 -24.60 0.34
N ALA A 227 -8.95 -24.94 1.57
CA ALA A 227 -8.55 -26.15 2.28
C ALA A 227 -8.87 -27.47 1.53
N ARG A 228 -9.80 -27.44 0.57
CA ARG A 228 -10.10 -28.60 -0.30
C ARG A 228 -9.06 -28.81 -1.40
N LEU A 229 -8.28 -27.78 -1.73
CA LEU A 229 -7.32 -27.75 -2.83
C LEU A 229 -5.88 -27.73 -2.31
N ARG A 230 -5.58 -26.84 -1.35
CA ARG A 230 -4.22 -26.56 -0.84
C ARG A 230 -4.29 -26.18 0.65
N ASN A 231 -3.13 -26.05 1.30
CA ASN A 231 -3.06 -25.60 2.69
C ASN A 231 -3.36 -24.08 2.78
N PRO A 232 -4.41 -23.65 3.54
CA PRO A 232 -4.79 -22.25 3.67
C PRO A 232 -3.75 -21.34 4.33
N TYR A 233 -2.79 -21.92 5.06
CA TYR A 233 -1.74 -21.19 5.77
C TYR A 233 -0.40 -21.19 5.04
N ASN A 234 -0.42 -21.59 3.77
CA ASN A 234 0.79 -21.79 3.00
C ASN A 234 0.58 -21.31 1.57
N GLU A 235 0.57 -19.99 1.42
CA GLU A 235 0.60 -19.40 0.10
C GLU A 235 2.00 -19.55 -0.49
N ILE A 236 2.09 -20.25 -1.61
CA ILE A 236 3.33 -20.59 -2.29
C ILE A 236 3.78 -19.40 -3.14
N GLU A 237 5.02 -18.98 -2.95
CA GLU A 237 5.73 -18.01 -3.76
C GLU A 237 7.22 -18.33 -3.64
N CYS A 238 7.96 -18.40 -4.75
CA CYS A 238 9.31 -18.97 -4.80
C CYS A 238 9.36 -20.47 -4.39
N SER A 239 8.99 -20.79 -3.16
CA SER A 239 8.84 -22.12 -2.59
C SER A 239 7.67 -22.17 -1.58
N ASP A 240 7.57 -23.29 -0.88
CA ASP A 240 6.66 -23.53 0.24
C ASP A 240 7.08 -22.68 1.49
N HIS A 241 6.13 -22.32 2.37
CA HIS A 241 6.32 -21.52 3.60
C HIS A 241 7.01 -20.16 3.38
N TYR A 242 6.66 -19.47 2.30
CA TYR A 242 7.35 -18.23 1.91
C TYR A 242 6.83 -17.00 2.67
N ALA A 243 7.75 -16.21 3.22
CA ALA A 243 7.41 -15.08 4.09
C ALA A 243 6.67 -13.94 3.39
N ARG A 244 6.81 -13.77 2.07
CA ARG A 244 6.20 -12.62 1.35
C ARG A 244 4.68 -12.65 1.38
N ALA A 245 4.07 -13.83 1.51
CA ALA A 245 2.62 -13.99 1.69
C ALA A 245 2.07 -13.27 2.94
N MET A 246 2.91 -12.96 3.93
CA MET A 246 2.51 -12.14 5.08
C MET A 246 2.15 -10.69 4.69
N ALA A 247 2.42 -10.26 3.46
CA ALA A 247 1.89 -9.02 2.88
C ALA A 247 0.34 -8.96 2.93
N SER A 248 -0.35 -10.09 3.07
CA SER A 248 -1.79 -10.18 3.36
C SER A 248 -2.23 -9.32 4.57
N TYR A 249 -1.36 -9.14 5.58
CA TYR A 249 -1.66 -8.24 6.70
C TYR A 249 -1.81 -6.77 6.27
N GLY A 250 -1.22 -6.40 5.13
CA GLY A 250 -1.38 -5.09 4.51
C GLY A 250 -2.81 -4.81 4.06
N VAL A 251 -3.57 -5.83 3.63
CA VAL A 251 -5.00 -5.72 3.30
C VAL A 251 -5.82 -5.47 4.56
N PHE A 252 -5.50 -6.12 5.67
CA PHE A 252 -6.15 -5.86 6.96
C PHE A 252 -5.95 -4.39 7.41
N GLN A 253 -4.73 -3.86 7.28
CA GLN A 253 -4.45 -2.45 7.54
C GLN A 253 -5.21 -1.52 6.59
N ALA A 254 -5.23 -1.85 5.29
CA ALA A 254 -5.95 -1.06 4.30
C ALA A 254 -7.47 -1.03 4.59
N ILE A 255 -8.09 -2.17 4.85
CA ILE A 255 -9.54 -2.27 5.15
C ILE A 255 -9.90 -1.48 6.40
N SER A 256 -9.10 -1.59 7.48
CA SER A 256 -9.36 -0.90 8.74
C SER A 256 -9.03 0.59 8.70
N GLY A 257 -8.17 1.01 7.76
CA GLY A 257 -7.56 2.34 7.79
C GLY A 257 -6.79 2.60 9.08
N PHE A 258 -6.29 1.54 9.72
CA PHE A 258 -5.57 1.63 10.97
C PHE A 258 -4.24 2.35 10.76
N PHE A 259 -3.95 3.33 11.61
CA PHE A 259 -2.61 3.87 11.75
C PHE A 259 -2.28 4.15 13.22
N CYS A 260 -0.99 4.19 13.54
CA CYS A 260 -0.52 4.52 14.88
C CYS A 260 0.78 5.30 14.83
N HIS A 261 0.82 6.42 15.56
CA HIS A 261 2.06 7.10 15.93
C HIS A 261 2.26 6.98 17.45
N GLY A 262 2.92 5.89 17.85
CA GLY A 262 3.11 5.52 19.25
C GLY A 262 3.70 6.62 20.15
N PRO A 263 4.90 7.16 19.83
CA PRO A 263 5.54 8.18 20.66
C PRO A 263 4.68 9.42 20.92
N GLN A 264 3.97 9.90 19.89
CA GLN A 264 3.06 11.04 19.96
C GLN A 264 1.70 10.69 20.57
N GLY A 265 1.39 9.41 20.82
CA GLY A 265 0.12 8.97 21.40
C GLY A 265 -1.05 9.19 20.45
N ILE A 266 -0.85 8.94 19.16
CA ILE A 266 -1.87 9.09 18.12
C ILE A 266 -2.24 7.70 17.58
N ILE A 267 -3.54 7.46 17.42
CA ILE A 267 -4.09 6.29 16.75
C ILE A 267 -5.19 6.75 15.79
N GLY A 268 -5.53 5.96 14.79
CA GLY A 268 -6.72 6.26 14.00
C GLY A 268 -7.23 5.09 13.20
N PHE A 269 -8.46 5.26 12.72
CA PHE A 269 -9.23 4.27 12.00
C PHE A 269 -10.06 4.98 10.91
N ASP A 270 -10.00 4.44 9.70
CA ASP A 270 -10.74 4.93 8.53
C ASP A 270 -11.24 3.73 7.71
N PRO A 271 -12.22 2.98 8.23
CA PRO A 271 -12.63 1.73 7.61
C PRO A 271 -13.18 1.93 6.20
N ARG A 272 -12.69 1.13 5.24
CA ARG A 272 -13.18 1.13 3.85
C ARG A 272 -14.27 0.10 3.59
N LEU A 273 -14.31 -0.97 4.41
CA LEU A 273 -15.34 -1.99 4.32
C LEU A 273 -16.37 -1.78 5.44
N THR A 274 -17.64 -1.66 5.06
CA THR A 274 -18.78 -1.44 5.99
C THR A 274 -18.53 -0.38 7.06
N PRO A 275 -18.10 0.86 6.71
CA PRO A 275 -17.77 1.90 7.70
C PRO A 275 -18.89 2.24 8.68
N GLN A 276 -20.14 1.95 8.32
CA GLN A 276 -21.32 2.14 9.15
C GLN A 276 -21.50 1.13 10.28
N ASP A 277 -20.87 -0.05 10.18
CA ASP A 277 -20.84 -1.09 11.21
C ASP A 277 -19.54 -1.89 11.02
N PHE A 278 -18.50 -1.47 11.72
CA PHE A 278 -17.15 -2.00 11.54
C PHE A 278 -16.52 -2.39 12.87
N LYS A 279 -15.75 -3.48 12.87
CA LYS A 279 -14.97 -3.92 14.02
C LYS A 279 -13.67 -4.57 13.57
N CYS A 280 -12.56 -4.22 14.21
CA CYS A 280 -11.26 -4.82 13.95
C CYS A 280 -10.42 -4.91 15.24
N ALA A 281 -9.35 -5.70 15.19
CA ALA A 281 -8.29 -5.62 16.19
C ALA A 281 -7.35 -4.44 15.89
N PHE A 282 -6.56 -4.02 16.86
CA PHE A 282 -5.42 -3.13 16.62
C PHE A 282 -4.23 -3.56 17.47
N VAL A 283 -3.02 -3.24 16.99
CA VAL A 283 -1.76 -3.47 17.71
C VAL A 283 -1.06 -2.12 17.85
N GLY A 284 -0.98 -1.62 19.08
CA GLY A 284 -0.24 -0.42 19.44
C GLY A 284 1.19 -0.75 19.92
N PRO A 285 1.96 0.25 20.35
CA PRO A 285 3.37 0.09 20.71
C PRO A 285 3.61 -0.78 21.96
N GLU A 286 2.72 -0.68 22.95
CA GLU A 286 2.85 -1.32 24.27
C GLU A 286 1.62 -2.17 24.63
N GLY A 287 0.69 -2.38 23.70
CA GLY A 287 -0.57 -3.06 23.96
C GLY A 287 -1.41 -3.27 22.70
N TRP A 288 -2.44 -4.10 22.82
CA TRP A 288 -3.35 -4.41 21.72
C TRP A 288 -4.80 -4.49 22.22
N GLY A 289 -5.73 -4.39 21.29
CA GLY A 289 -7.14 -4.29 21.63
C GLY A 289 -8.07 -4.40 20.44
N SER A 290 -9.29 -3.88 20.61
CA SER A 290 -10.30 -3.84 19.55
C SER A 290 -10.83 -2.44 19.33
N TRP A 291 -11.07 -2.12 18.07
CA TRP A 291 -11.85 -0.97 17.62
C TRP A 291 -13.21 -1.43 17.11
N SER A 292 -14.26 -0.67 17.40
CA SER A 292 -15.58 -0.83 16.77
C SER A 292 -16.23 0.52 16.53
N GLN A 293 -16.97 0.67 15.43
CA GLN A 293 -17.78 1.85 15.16
C GLN A 293 -19.13 1.49 14.55
N LYS A 294 -20.14 2.31 14.85
CA LYS A 294 -21.47 2.28 14.26
C LYS A 294 -21.89 3.69 13.85
N SER A 295 -22.55 3.84 12.70
CA SER A 295 -22.94 5.16 12.19
C SER A 295 -24.22 5.17 11.35
N GLU A 296 -25.15 4.25 11.63
CA GLU A 296 -26.45 4.20 10.97
C GLU A 296 -27.37 5.32 11.51
N ASN A 297 -27.74 5.25 12.79
CA ASN A 297 -28.64 6.19 13.45
C ASN A 297 -27.88 7.28 14.23
N GLN A 298 -26.89 6.88 15.00
CA GLN A 298 -25.97 7.75 15.76
C GLN A 298 -24.54 7.32 15.51
N PHE A 299 -23.59 8.25 15.64
CA PHE A 299 -22.18 7.89 15.53
C PHE A 299 -21.70 7.40 16.90
N GLU A 300 -21.25 6.16 16.95
CA GLU A 300 -20.62 5.55 18.11
C GLU A 300 -19.31 4.92 17.70
N ALA A 301 -18.27 5.16 18.47
CA ALA A 301 -16.95 4.60 18.26
C ALA A 301 -16.37 4.15 19.60
N ARG A 302 -15.74 2.98 19.63
CA ARG A 302 -15.21 2.38 20.86
C ARG A 302 -13.84 1.77 20.60
N LEU A 303 -12.89 2.14 21.44
CA LEU A 303 -11.59 1.49 21.57
C LEU A 303 -11.53 0.79 22.92
N GLU A 304 -11.15 -0.48 22.92
CA GLU A 304 -10.95 -1.27 24.15
C GLU A 304 -9.58 -1.91 24.14
N THR A 305 -8.76 -1.60 25.14
CA THR A 305 -7.44 -2.21 25.33
C THR A 305 -7.62 -3.55 26.03
N LYS A 306 -7.17 -4.63 25.37
CA LYS A 306 -7.31 -6.00 25.88
C LYS A 306 -6.06 -6.47 26.62
N TYR A 307 -4.89 -5.96 26.22
CA TYR A 307 -3.62 -6.30 26.85
C TYR A 307 -2.64 -5.14 26.76
N GLY A 308 -1.77 -5.02 27.76
CA GLY A 308 -0.71 -4.03 27.79
C GLY A 308 -1.21 -2.61 28.09
N ARG A 309 -0.49 -1.62 27.57
CA ARG A 309 -0.75 -0.19 27.80
C ARG A 309 -0.95 0.54 26.48
N VAL A 310 -2.00 1.36 26.40
CA VAL A 310 -2.30 2.21 25.25
C VAL A 310 -2.47 3.64 25.75
N SER A 311 -1.43 4.47 25.59
CA SER A 311 -1.43 5.87 26.03
C SER A 311 -1.69 6.80 24.86
N LEU A 312 -2.83 7.50 24.88
CA LEU A 312 -3.31 8.32 23.76
C LEU A 312 -3.55 9.77 24.19
N ARG A 313 -3.37 10.68 23.24
CA ARG A 313 -3.81 12.08 23.33
C ARG A 313 -4.65 12.50 22.12
N GLU A 314 -4.72 11.65 21.10
CA GLU A 314 -5.37 11.95 19.83
C GLU A 314 -5.88 10.66 19.18
N ILE A 315 -7.11 10.71 18.68
CA ILE A 315 -7.66 9.68 17.80
C ILE A 315 -8.19 10.33 16.52
N ASN A 316 -7.77 9.81 15.37
CA ASN A 316 -8.18 10.32 14.06
C ASN A 316 -9.25 9.43 13.44
N LEU A 317 -10.40 10.01 13.12
CA LEU A 317 -11.58 9.27 12.68
C LEU A 317 -12.29 9.99 11.53
N ARG A 318 -12.87 9.22 10.61
CA ARG A 318 -13.80 9.77 9.65
C ARG A 318 -15.20 9.81 10.27
N ILE A 319 -15.64 11.02 10.60
CA ILE A 319 -16.97 11.25 11.17
C ILE A 319 -17.91 11.67 10.04
N PRO A 320 -18.98 10.91 9.74
CA PRO A 320 -19.89 11.25 8.65
C PRO A 320 -20.48 12.66 8.81
N ALA A 321 -20.56 13.42 7.71
CA ALA A 321 -20.96 14.83 7.72
C ALA A 321 -22.37 15.09 8.28
N LYS A 322 -23.26 14.07 8.29
CA LYS A 322 -24.60 14.14 8.89
C LYS A 322 -24.60 14.30 10.40
N TYR A 323 -23.50 13.99 11.08
CA TYR A 323 -23.39 14.11 12.54
C TYR A 323 -22.82 15.45 12.97
N SER A 324 -23.41 16.03 14.02
CA SER A 324 -22.92 17.30 14.57
C SER A 324 -21.66 17.06 15.38
N ARG A 325 -20.53 17.51 14.82
CA ARG A 325 -19.23 17.42 15.50
C ARG A 325 -19.21 18.11 16.87
N ARG A 326 -20.06 19.13 17.07
CA ARG A 326 -20.18 19.87 18.35
C ARG A 326 -20.90 19.08 19.45
N LYS A 327 -21.56 17.97 19.11
CA LYS A 327 -22.33 17.16 20.06
C LYS A 327 -21.60 15.87 20.46
N LEU A 328 -20.39 15.66 19.95
CA LEU A 328 -19.62 14.47 20.29
C LEU A 328 -19.20 14.55 21.76
N GLU A 329 -19.51 13.50 22.50
CA GLU A 329 -19.00 13.24 23.84
C GLU A 329 -17.85 12.24 23.73
N VAL A 330 -16.75 12.52 24.43
CA VAL A 330 -15.59 11.63 24.52
C VAL A 330 -15.48 11.16 25.96
N THR A 331 -15.59 9.86 26.17
CA THR A 331 -15.48 9.24 27.50
C THR A 331 -14.30 8.29 27.53
N ILE A 332 -13.37 8.48 28.46
CA ILE A 332 -12.19 7.63 28.64
C ILE A 332 -12.23 7.03 30.04
N ASN A 333 -12.17 5.70 30.14
CA ASN A 333 -12.22 4.95 31.40
C ASN A 333 -13.44 5.30 32.29
N GLY A 334 -14.56 5.69 31.67
CA GLY A 334 -15.79 6.09 32.37
C GLY A 334 -15.92 7.57 32.70
N GLU A 335 -14.91 8.39 32.40
CA GLU A 335 -14.91 9.83 32.65
C GLU A 335 -15.08 10.63 31.36
N VAL A 336 -15.95 11.65 31.38
CA VAL A 336 -16.12 12.58 30.25
C VAL A 336 -14.90 13.49 30.15
N MET A 337 -14.26 13.48 28.99
CA MET A 337 -13.01 14.19 28.72
C MET A 337 -13.25 15.50 27.97
N PRO A 338 -12.68 16.63 28.45
CA PRO A 338 -12.53 17.82 27.64
C PRO A 338 -11.73 17.49 26.38
N HIS A 339 -12.24 17.89 25.22
CA HIS A 339 -11.62 17.56 23.94
C HIS A 339 -11.77 18.69 22.92
N LYS A 340 -10.94 18.62 21.88
CA LYS A 340 -11.02 19.48 20.69
C LYS A 340 -11.12 18.61 19.45
N ILE A 341 -11.89 19.07 18.47
CA ILE A 341 -12.02 18.40 17.18
C ILE A 341 -11.51 19.36 16.12
N GLU A 342 -10.45 18.96 15.44
CA GLU A 342 -9.85 19.70 14.36
C GLU A 342 -9.90 18.84 13.10
N GLY A 343 -10.29 19.44 11.97
CA GLY A 343 -10.26 18.73 10.70
C GLY A 343 -8.82 18.61 10.22
N ASP A 344 -8.45 17.44 9.72
CA ASP A 344 -7.16 17.22 9.09
C ASP A 344 -7.26 17.23 7.55
N HIS A 345 -6.11 16.99 6.92
CA HIS A 345 -6.03 16.74 5.49
C HIS A 345 -6.61 15.36 5.17
N ASN A 346 -7.51 15.28 4.17
CA ASN A 346 -8.20 14.07 3.68
C ASN A 346 -9.48 13.66 4.41
N GLY A 347 -10.04 14.56 5.23
CA GLY A 347 -11.39 14.42 5.78
C GLY A 347 -11.49 13.51 7.00
N LEU A 348 -10.35 13.19 7.61
CA LEU A 348 -10.30 12.65 8.96
C LEU A 348 -10.37 13.80 9.97
N MET A 349 -10.87 13.51 11.16
CA MET A 349 -11.01 14.48 12.24
C MET A 349 -10.10 14.03 13.37
N ALA A 350 -9.19 14.91 13.78
CA ALA A 350 -8.36 14.71 14.96
C ALA A 350 -9.15 15.07 16.21
N VAL A 351 -9.51 14.06 17.01
CA VAL A 351 -10.14 14.23 18.32
C VAL A 351 -9.04 14.22 19.38
N ARG A 352 -8.72 15.41 19.91
CA ARG A 352 -7.59 15.65 20.82
C ARG A 352 -8.05 15.83 22.26
N PHE A 353 -7.36 15.19 23.19
CA PHE A 353 -7.63 15.22 24.63
C PHE A 353 -6.31 15.15 25.41
N ALA A 354 -6.38 15.31 26.74
CA ALA A 354 -5.19 15.17 27.59
C ALA A 354 -4.61 13.76 27.48
N ARG A 355 -3.28 13.62 27.44
CA ARG A 355 -2.64 12.31 27.30
C ARG A 355 -2.99 11.40 28.48
N THR A 356 -3.61 10.26 28.20
CA THR A 356 -4.14 9.34 29.20
C THR A 356 -3.99 7.90 28.77
N ASP A 357 -3.82 6.99 29.73
CA ASP A 357 -3.85 5.55 29.48
C ASP A 357 -5.30 5.08 29.27
N VAL A 358 -5.57 4.51 28.11
CA VAL A 358 -6.91 4.14 27.68
C VAL A 358 -7.13 2.65 27.90
N LYS A 359 -7.95 2.28 28.89
CA LYS A 359 -8.54 0.93 28.97
C LYS A 359 -9.76 0.85 28.08
N GLU A 360 -10.59 1.90 28.11
CA GLU A 360 -11.75 2.07 27.26
C GLU A 360 -11.87 3.53 26.83
N LEU A 361 -12.10 3.76 25.54
CA LEU A 361 -12.48 5.05 24.97
C LEU A 361 -13.78 4.88 24.20
N ARG A 362 -14.73 5.79 24.44
CA ARG A 362 -15.99 5.90 23.70
C ARG A 362 -16.15 7.29 23.14
N ILE A 363 -16.63 7.37 21.90
CA ILE A 363 -17.02 8.61 21.24
C ILE A 363 -18.45 8.42 20.75
N SER A 364 -19.36 9.29 21.16
CA SER A 364 -20.78 9.21 20.79
C SER A 364 -21.35 10.59 20.45
N GLY A 365 -22.20 10.71 19.43
CA GLY A 365 -22.83 12.00 19.08
C GLY A 365 -24.01 11.93 18.13
#